data_AF-A0A0N4VX91-F1
#
_entry.id   AF-A0A0N4VX91-F1
#
_cell.length_a   1.000
_cell.length_b   1.000
_cell.length_c   1.000
_cell.angle_alpha   90.00
_cell.angle_beta   90.00
_cell.angle_gamma   90.00
#
_symmetry.space_group_name_H-M   'P 1'
#
loop_
_entity.id
_entity.type
_entity.pdbx_description
1 polymer ?
#
loop_
_entity_poly.entity_id
_entity_poly.type
_entity_poly.pdbx_seq_one_letter_code
_entity_poly.pdbx_strand_id
1 'polypeptide(L)'
;MQQPVPVRPTSPKLFKKSHTINAIAGEKVVQSCLSRKGKPPPRLGWALSTDPDGHDIVTWLGETRLKFSHFFKPFGVSQESLQAEIEDEIQKDDHGYIVSSNISFVPRPDDDLKYLVCLSQHETFPDKVYLTLTVANWIN
;
A
#
# COMPACT_ATOMS: atom_id res chain seq x y z
N MET A 1 22.26 -19.36 20.15
CA MET A 1 22.04 -18.82 18.79
C MET A 1 21.39 -17.46 18.95
N GLN A 2 22.06 -16.37 18.55
CA GLN A 2 21.52 -15.01 18.69
C GLN A 2 20.65 -14.74 17.46
N GLN A 3 19.37 -14.44 17.66
CA GLN A 3 18.51 -14.04 16.54
C GLN A 3 19.02 -12.70 15.98
N PRO A 4 19.11 -12.55 14.65
CA PRO A 4 19.55 -11.30 14.05
C PRO A 4 18.62 -10.16 14.48
N VAL A 5 19.20 -9.05 14.95
CA VAL A 5 18.44 -7.88 15.42
C VAL A 5 17.68 -7.27 14.23
N PRO A 6 16.35 -7.08 14.36
CA PRO A 6 15.56 -6.45 13.29
C PRO A 6 16.04 -5.02 12.99
N VAL A 7 16.18 -4.69 11.72
CA VAL A 7 16.54 -3.36 11.23
C VAL A 7 15.31 -2.70 10.62
N ARG A 8 14.99 -1.51 11.11
CA ARG A 8 13.79 -0.78 10.70
C ARG A 8 13.92 -0.30 9.25
N PRO A 9 12.95 -0.60 8.36
CA PRO A 9 12.92 -0.09 6.99
C PRO A 9 12.62 1.42 6.95
N THR A 10 12.90 2.05 5.81
CA THR A 10 12.40 3.39 5.51
C THR A 10 10.87 3.39 5.44
N SER A 11 10.23 4.53 5.71
CA SER A 11 8.81 4.70 5.41
C SER A 11 8.52 4.39 3.92
N PRO A 12 7.36 3.80 3.60
CA PRO A 12 6.99 3.51 2.22
C PRO A 12 6.92 4.82 1.41
N LYS A 13 7.28 4.74 0.12
CA LYS A 13 7.20 5.88 -0.80
C LYS A 13 6.56 5.44 -2.12
N LEU A 14 5.53 6.16 -2.55
CA LEU A 14 4.96 5.98 -3.88
C LEU A 14 5.93 6.49 -4.94
N PHE A 15 6.13 5.69 -5.98
CA PHE A 15 6.83 6.13 -7.18
C PHE A 15 5.85 6.89 -8.07
N LYS A 16 5.87 8.22 -8.00
CA LYS A 16 4.98 9.08 -8.79
C LYS A 16 5.75 10.23 -9.42
N LYS A 17 5.39 10.57 -10.66
CA LYS A 17 5.93 11.77 -11.35
C LYS A 17 5.17 13.06 -10.96
N SER A 18 3.93 12.92 -10.49
CA SER A 18 3.03 14.02 -10.12
C SER A 18 2.48 13.81 -8.70
N HIS A 19 1.92 14.87 -8.10
CA HIS A 19 1.24 14.80 -6.81
C HIS A 19 -0.08 14.02 -6.85
N THR A 20 -0.66 13.87 -8.05
CA THR A 20 -1.94 13.20 -8.32
C THR A 20 -1.70 12.09 -9.34
N ILE A 21 -2.40 10.96 -9.19
CA ILE A 21 -2.50 9.94 -10.23
C ILE A 21 -3.73 10.29 -11.07
N ASN A 22 -3.50 10.65 -12.33
CA ASN A 22 -4.57 10.79 -13.30
C ASN A 22 -4.71 9.46 -14.03
N ALA A 23 -5.91 8.89 -14.05
CA ALA A 23 -6.21 7.74 -14.88
C ALA A 23 -7.62 7.85 -15.45
N ILE A 24 -7.90 7.10 -16.51
CA ILE A 24 -9.22 7.08 -17.13
C ILE A 24 -10.08 6.04 -16.41
N ALA A 25 -11.33 6.40 -16.09
CA ALA A 25 -12.26 5.48 -15.46
C ALA A 25 -12.47 4.22 -16.34
N GLY A 26 -12.36 3.03 -15.75
CA GLY A 26 -12.44 1.77 -16.48
C GLY A 26 -11.12 1.30 -17.12
N GLU A 27 -10.06 2.12 -17.11
CA GLU A 27 -8.73 1.69 -17.55
C GLU A 27 -7.87 1.15 -16.40
N LYS A 28 -6.92 0.28 -16.75
CA LYS A 28 -6.00 -0.33 -15.78
C LYS A 28 -4.97 0.71 -15.32
N VAL A 29 -4.97 0.98 -14.01
CA VAL A 29 -3.99 1.83 -13.33
C VAL A 29 -2.82 0.97 -12.90
N VAL A 30 -1.61 1.48 -13.03
CA VAL A 30 -0.39 0.85 -12.49
C VAL A 30 0.29 1.84 -11.56
N GLN A 31 0.69 1.38 -10.38
CA GLN A 31 1.44 2.20 -9.45
C GLN A 31 2.44 1.37 -8.64
N SER A 32 3.55 2.01 -8.25
CA SER A 32 4.60 1.35 -7.47
C SER A 32 4.81 2.02 -6.11
N CYS A 33 5.19 1.23 -5.12
CA CYS A 33 5.56 1.67 -3.79
C CYS A 33 6.85 0.98 -3.34
N LEU A 34 7.74 1.74 -2.70
CA LEU A 34 9.07 1.28 -2.35
C LEU A 34 9.37 1.46 -0.87
N SER A 35 9.98 0.44 -0.27
CA SER A 35 10.54 0.49 1.09
C SER A 35 11.93 -0.16 1.12
N ARG A 36 12.90 0.45 1.81
CA ARG A 36 14.33 0.06 1.75
C ARG A 36 14.91 -0.24 3.12
N LYS A 37 16.02 -0.98 3.13
CA LYS A 37 16.89 -1.25 4.30
C LYS A 37 16.21 -1.97 5.47
N GLY A 38 15.10 -2.67 5.22
CA GLY A 38 14.44 -3.47 6.26
C GLY A 38 15.18 -4.79 6.48
N LYS A 39 15.27 -5.26 7.72
CA LYS A 39 15.62 -6.65 8.05
C LYS A 39 14.65 -7.12 9.14
N PRO A 40 13.74 -8.07 8.89
CA PRO A 40 13.41 -8.75 7.62
C PRO A 40 12.85 -7.80 6.52
N PRO A 41 12.51 -8.31 5.31
CA PRO A 41 11.80 -7.49 4.32
C PRO A 41 10.47 -6.95 4.90
N PRO A 42 10.15 -5.65 4.73
CA PRO A 42 8.83 -5.12 5.09
C PRO A 42 7.73 -5.74 4.24
N ARG A 43 6.55 -5.89 4.83
CA ARG A 43 5.33 -6.28 4.11
C ARG A 43 4.65 -5.02 3.59
N LEU A 44 4.38 -4.96 2.28
CA LEU A 44 3.64 -3.87 1.65
C LEU A 44 2.22 -4.29 1.29
N GLY A 45 1.34 -3.31 1.14
CA GLY A 45 -0.08 -3.52 0.80
C GLY A 45 -0.72 -2.27 0.22
N TRP A 46 -1.92 -2.43 -0.35
CA TRP A 46 -2.62 -1.38 -1.08
C TRP A 46 -4.10 -1.25 -0.70
N ALA A 47 -4.58 -0.02 -0.61
CA ALA A 47 -5.97 0.29 -0.28
C ALA A 47 -6.39 1.67 -0.82
N LEU A 48 -7.69 1.96 -0.78
CA LEU A 48 -8.24 3.30 -0.99
C LEU A 48 -8.80 3.86 0.31
N SER A 49 -8.49 5.13 0.58
CA SER A 49 -8.99 5.89 1.73
C SER A 49 -9.85 7.07 1.30
N THR A 50 -10.79 7.46 2.15
CA THR A 50 -11.58 8.70 2.02
C THR A 50 -10.95 9.90 2.73
N ASP A 51 -10.02 9.66 3.66
CA ASP A 51 -9.34 10.69 4.43
C ASP A 51 -7.89 10.93 3.95
N PRO A 52 -7.38 12.16 4.11
CA PRO A 52 -6.02 12.52 3.69
C PRO A 52 -4.91 11.89 4.55
N ASP A 53 -5.25 11.23 5.66
CA ASP A 53 -4.29 10.55 6.55
C ASP A 53 -4.22 9.03 6.29
N GLY A 54 -5.14 8.48 5.49
CA GLY A 54 -5.14 7.06 5.12
C GLY A 54 -5.68 6.12 6.20
N HIS A 55 -6.48 6.62 7.15
CA HIS A 55 -7.02 5.87 8.28
C HIS A 55 -8.45 5.34 8.07
N ASP A 56 -9.21 5.97 7.18
CA ASP A 56 -10.57 5.61 6.80
C ASP A 56 -10.56 4.77 5.52
N ILE A 57 -10.16 3.51 5.65
CA ILE A 57 -10.05 2.57 4.53
C ILE A 57 -11.44 2.12 4.08
N VAL A 58 -11.80 2.51 2.85
CA VAL A 58 -13.09 2.18 2.23
C VAL A 58 -13.01 1.02 1.23
N THR A 59 -11.84 0.77 0.64
CA THR A 59 -11.64 -0.32 -0.33
C THR A 59 -10.27 -0.96 -0.12
N TRP A 60 -10.23 -2.28 0.08
CA TRP A 60 -8.99 -3.04 0.05
C TRP A 60 -8.68 -3.49 -1.38
N LEU A 61 -7.40 -3.44 -1.79
CA LEU A 61 -6.98 -3.89 -3.11
C LEU A 61 -6.32 -5.27 -3.03
N GLY A 62 -6.82 -6.21 -3.83
CA GLY A 62 -6.34 -7.59 -3.88
C GLY A 62 -6.36 -8.28 -2.52
N GLU A 63 -5.28 -8.98 -2.19
CA GLU A 63 -5.14 -9.75 -0.95
C GLU A 63 -4.77 -8.90 0.28
N THR A 64 -4.66 -7.57 0.14
CA THR A 64 -4.19 -6.68 1.22
C THR A 64 -5.03 -6.78 2.49
N ARG A 65 -6.35 -6.97 2.35
CA ARG A 65 -7.28 -7.08 3.48
C ARG A 65 -6.86 -8.14 4.49
N LEU A 66 -6.44 -9.32 4.02
CA LEU A 66 -6.05 -10.44 4.86
C LEU A 66 -4.79 -10.12 5.68
N LYS A 67 -3.90 -9.28 5.13
CA LYS A 67 -2.60 -8.93 5.71
C LYS A 67 -2.70 -7.75 6.70
N PHE A 68 -3.59 -6.78 6.46
CA PHE A 68 -3.56 -5.48 7.15
C PHE A 68 -4.84 -5.07 7.88
N SER A 69 -5.99 -5.71 7.64
CA SER A 69 -7.28 -5.25 8.19
C SER A 69 -7.32 -5.16 9.72
N HIS A 70 -6.57 -6.00 10.43
CA HIS A 70 -6.49 -5.98 11.90
C HIS A 70 -5.86 -4.71 12.49
N PHE A 71 -5.18 -3.88 11.69
CA PHE A 71 -4.65 -2.58 12.13
C PHE A 71 -5.69 -1.45 12.06
N PHE A 72 -6.85 -1.70 11.46
CA PHE A 72 -7.88 -0.71 11.22
C PHE A 72 -9.16 -1.10 11.94
N LYS A 73 -9.93 -0.08 12.37
CA LYS A 73 -11.25 -0.34 12.96
C LYS A 73 -12.18 -0.83 11.85
N PRO A 74 -13.00 -1.87 12.10
CA PRO A 74 -13.99 -2.30 11.13
C PRO A 74 -15.03 -1.19 10.96
N PHE A 75 -15.00 -0.51 9.82
CA PHE A 75 -16.09 0.36 9.39
C PHE A 75 -17.09 -0.48 8.59
N GLY A 76 -18.38 -0.23 8.86
CA GLY A 76 -19.49 -1.04 8.39
C GLY A 76 -19.54 -1.20 6.86
N VAL A 77 -20.25 -2.25 6.46
CA VAL A 77 -20.43 -2.80 5.10
C VAL A 77 -19.36 -3.82 4.70
N SER A 78 -19.84 -4.91 4.09
CA SER A 78 -19.06 -5.96 3.45
C SER A 78 -17.96 -5.37 2.55
N GLN A 79 -16.73 -5.28 3.09
CA GLN A 79 -15.56 -4.78 2.34
C GLN A 79 -15.03 -5.87 1.42
N GLU A 80 -15.79 -6.23 0.39
CA GLU A 80 -15.23 -7.02 -0.71
C GLU A 80 -13.99 -6.28 -1.25
N SER A 81 -12.86 -7.00 -1.32
CA SER A 81 -11.65 -6.43 -1.91
C SER A 81 -11.91 -6.18 -3.39
N LEU A 82 -11.53 -5.01 -3.88
CA LEU A 82 -11.47 -4.78 -5.32
C LEU A 82 -10.37 -5.68 -5.90
N GLN A 83 -10.68 -6.34 -7.02
CA GLN A 83 -9.70 -7.18 -7.72
C GLN A 83 -8.51 -6.32 -8.16
N ALA A 84 -7.32 -6.77 -7.80
CA ALA A 84 -6.08 -6.12 -8.17
C ALA A 84 -4.94 -7.15 -8.23
N GLU A 85 -4.02 -6.94 -9.16
CA GLU A 85 -2.78 -7.69 -9.29
C GLU A 85 -1.69 -6.99 -8.48
N ILE A 86 -1.06 -7.70 -7.55
CA ILE A 86 0.05 -7.20 -6.74
C ILE A 86 1.29 -8.03 -7.07
N GLU A 87 2.32 -7.37 -7.56
CA GLU A 87 3.63 -7.97 -7.81
C GLU A 87 4.66 -7.34 -6.87
N ASP A 88 5.18 -8.16 -5.95
CA ASP A 88 6.21 -7.74 -5.00
C ASP A 88 7.59 -8.25 -5.45
N GLU A 89 8.54 -7.33 -5.59
CA GLU A 89 9.95 -7.62 -5.84
C GLU A 89 10.76 -7.38 -4.56
N ILE A 90 11.52 -8.40 -4.15
CA ILE A 90 12.41 -8.31 -2.99
C ILE A 90 13.85 -8.42 -3.48
N GLN A 91 14.63 -7.36 -3.25
CA GLN A 91 16.06 -7.32 -3.51
C GLN A 91 16.82 -7.25 -2.18
N LYS A 92 17.98 -7.89 -2.11
CA LYS A 92 18.85 -7.85 -0.92
C LYS A 92 20.12 -7.08 -1.26
N ASP A 93 20.48 -6.12 -0.41
CA ASP A 93 21.77 -5.43 -0.42
C ASP A 93 22.50 -5.63 0.92
N ASP A 94 23.70 -5.05 1.06
CA ASP A 94 24.52 -5.14 2.29
C ASP A 94 23.80 -4.56 3.52
N HIS A 95 22.91 -3.60 3.31
CA HIS A 95 22.22 -2.83 4.34
C HIS A 95 20.86 -3.41 4.72
N GLY A 96 20.26 -4.29 3.92
CA GLY A 96 18.97 -4.91 4.17
C GLY A 96 18.25 -5.37 2.92
N TYR A 97 16.94 -5.44 3.04
CA TYR A 97 16.04 -5.75 1.94
C TYR A 97 15.40 -4.48 1.42
N ILE A 98 15.28 -4.42 0.11
CA ILE A 98 14.50 -3.45 -0.65
C ILE A 98 13.27 -4.19 -1.17
N VAL A 99 12.09 -3.68 -0.87
CA VAL A 99 10.82 -4.23 -1.33
C VAL A 99 10.14 -3.19 -2.19
N SER A 100 9.88 -3.55 -3.44
CA SER A 100 9.06 -2.79 -4.39
C SER A 100 7.76 -3.54 -4.60
N SER A 101 6.63 -2.91 -4.32
CA SER A 101 5.31 -3.45 -4.60
C SER A 101 4.71 -2.70 -5.78
N ASN A 102 4.26 -3.42 -6.79
CA ASN A 102 3.56 -2.88 -7.95
C ASN A 102 2.10 -3.32 -7.88
N ILE A 103 1.17 -2.37 -7.87
CA ILE A 103 -0.27 -2.62 -7.93
C ILE A 103 -0.76 -2.37 -9.35
N SER A 104 -1.66 -3.22 -9.80
CA SER A 104 -2.48 -2.91 -10.95
C SER A 104 -3.94 -3.30 -10.80
N PHE A 105 -4.85 -2.37 -11.10
CA PHE A 105 -6.29 -2.52 -10.88
C PHE A 105 -7.08 -1.58 -11.78
N VAL A 106 -8.38 -1.83 -11.90
CA VAL A 106 -9.32 -0.95 -12.61
C VAL A 106 -10.16 -0.21 -11.55
N PRO A 107 -10.07 1.13 -11.41
CA PRO A 107 -10.84 1.89 -10.44
C PRO A 107 -12.31 1.96 -10.85
N ARG A 108 -13.21 2.05 -9.86
CA ARG A 108 -14.64 2.31 -10.09
C ARG A 108 -14.90 3.82 -10.16
N PRO A 109 -15.99 4.28 -10.79
CA PRO A 109 -16.37 5.68 -10.76
C PRO A 109 -16.47 6.26 -9.34
N ASP A 110 -17.02 5.50 -8.40
CA ASP A 110 -17.13 5.89 -6.99
C ASP A 110 -15.79 6.00 -6.26
N ASP A 111 -14.68 5.56 -6.88
CA ASP A 111 -13.35 5.67 -6.30
C ASP A 111 -12.70 7.04 -6.58
N ASP A 112 -13.38 7.94 -7.30
CA ASP A 112 -12.83 9.26 -7.66
C ASP A 112 -12.57 10.13 -6.43
N LEU A 113 -11.51 10.94 -6.50
CA LEU A 113 -11.00 11.81 -5.44
C LEU A 113 -10.62 11.09 -4.13
N LYS A 114 -10.61 9.76 -4.11
CA LYS A 114 -10.06 8.97 -2.99
C LYS A 114 -8.54 9.01 -3.00
N TYR A 115 -7.96 8.54 -1.91
CA TYR A 115 -6.52 8.42 -1.74
C TYR A 115 -6.08 6.98 -2.00
N LEU A 116 -5.20 6.76 -2.98
CA LEU A 116 -4.48 5.50 -3.11
C LEU A 116 -3.41 5.42 -2.03
N VAL A 117 -3.51 4.42 -1.17
CA VAL A 117 -2.64 4.21 -0.02
C VAL A 117 -1.74 3.00 -0.24
N CYS A 118 -0.44 3.19 -0.01
CA CYS A 118 0.50 2.09 0.22
C CYS A 118 0.78 1.96 1.71
N LEU A 119 0.54 0.75 2.24
CA LEU A 119 0.75 0.37 3.63
C LEU A 119 2.08 -0.37 3.78
N SER A 120 2.72 -0.22 4.94
CA SER A 120 3.96 -0.91 5.31
C SER A 120 3.91 -1.42 6.74
N GLN A 121 4.17 -2.71 6.93
CA GLN A 121 4.27 -3.38 8.23
C GLN A 121 5.66 -4.02 8.39
N HIS A 122 6.20 -3.97 9.60
CA HIS A 122 7.48 -4.59 9.95
C HIS A 122 7.56 -4.92 11.44
N GLU A 123 8.36 -5.92 11.80
CA GLU A 123 8.51 -6.42 13.18
C GLU A 123 9.09 -5.38 14.16
N THR A 124 9.81 -4.37 13.66
CA THR A 124 10.31 -3.25 14.48
C THR A 124 9.20 -2.30 14.94
N PHE A 125 7.98 -2.45 14.44
CA PHE A 125 6.80 -1.68 14.81
C PHE A 125 5.54 -2.60 14.73
N PRO A 126 5.45 -3.62 15.60
CA PRO A 126 4.53 -4.75 15.41
C PRO A 126 3.05 -4.33 15.43
N ASP A 127 2.70 -3.30 16.20
CA ASP A 127 1.33 -2.82 16.38
C ASP A 127 1.01 -1.58 15.52
N LYS A 128 1.82 -1.30 14.49
CA LYS A 128 1.67 -0.10 13.67
C LYS A 128 1.83 -0.42 12.19
N VAL A 129 1.20 0.42 11.38
CA VAL A 129 1.41 0.49 9.93
C VAL A 129 1.89 1.89 9.57
N TYR A 130 2.88 1.96 8.68
CA TYR A 130 3.26 3.22 8.05
C TYR A 130 2.57 3.34 6.70
N LEU A 131 2.18 4.56 6.37
CA LEU A 131 1.33 4.86 5.23
C LEU A 131 2.04 5.88 4.34
N THR A 132 1.80 5.78 3.04
CA THR A 132 2.03 6.86 2.08
C THR A 132 0.86 6.87 1.10
N LEU A 133 0.46 8.05 0.66
CA LEU A 133 -0.74 8.19 -0.15
C LEU A 133 -0.62 9.25 -1.24
N THR A 134 -1.53 9.15 -2.18
CA THR A 134 -1.67 10.10 -3.27
C THR A 134 -3.13 10.20 -3.67
N VAL A 135 -3.56 11.41 -4.04
CA VAL A 135 -4.90 11.59 -4.60
C VAL A 135 -4.99 10.83 -5.92
N ALA A 136 -6.05 10.07 -6.06
CA ALA A 136 -6.47 9.47 -7.31
C ALA A 136 -7.54 10.34 -7.95
N ASN A 137 -7.30 10.75 -9.18
CA ASN A 137 -8.21 11.55 -9.98
C ASN A 137 -8.57 10.74 -11.22
N TRP A 138 -9.82 10.29 -11.29
CA TRP A 138 -10.31 9.45 -12.39
C TRP A 138 -11.02 10.33 -13.41
N ILE A 139 -10.37 10.52 -14.56
CA ILE A 139 -10.89 11.27 -15.68
C ILE A 139 -11.98 10.42 -16.34
N ASN A 140 -13.19 10.95 -16.40
CA ASN A 140 -14.33 10.36 -17.12
C ASN A 140 -14.36 10.79 -18.59
#